data_AF-U3U9G0-F1
#
_entry.id   AF-U3U9G0-F1
#
_cell.length_a   1.000
_cell.length_b   1.000
_cell.length_c   1.000
_cell.angle_alpha   90.00
_cell.angle_beta   90.00
_cell.angle_gamma   90.00
#
_symmetry.space_group_name_H-M   'P 1'
#
loop_
_entity.id
_entity.type
_entity.pdbx_description
1 polymer ?
#
loop_
_entity_poly.entity_id
_entity_poly.type
_entity_poly.pdbx_seq_one_letter_code
_entity_poly.pdbx_strand_id
1 'polypeptide(L)'
;KVPHGGCGSQHPDIRKKALQLYAKVEEAREEGMKKEVKDKLITPEQAHHILKHIPEDDLWKMGLNKDYARPEWLIVTVLPVPPPPVRPSISVDGTSQGMRSEDDLTYKLGDIIRANGNVKQAHAE
;
A
#
# COMPACT_ATOMS: atom_id res chain seq x y z
N LYS A 1 4.75 34.26 15.09
CA LYS A 1 5.00 33.09 14.21
C LYS A 1 3.88 33.05 13.18
N VAL A 2 4.19 33.12 11.88
CA VAL A 2 3.18 32.93 10.85
C VAL A 2 2.65 31.50 10.99
N PRO A 3 1.34 31.28 11.16
CA PRO A 3 0.79 29.94 11.22
C PRO A 3 1.00 29.27 9.86
N HIS A 4 1.48 28.02 9.90
CA HIS A 4 1.71 27.11 8.75
C HIS A 4 0.47 26.79 7.87
N GLY A 5 -0.66 27.49 8.02
CA GLY A 5 -1.84 27.36 7.14
C GLY A 5 -2.59 26.01 7.20
N GLY A 6 -2.24 25.10 8.12
CA GLY A 6 -2.83 23.75 8.21
C GLY A 6 -4.20 23.66 8.89
N CYS A 7 -4.79 22.47 8.85
CA CYS A 7 -6.13 22.16 9.39
C CYS A 7 -6.23 22.13 10.93
N GLY A 8 -5.10 22.21 11.66
CA GLY A 8 -5.08 22.20 13.13
C GLY A 8 -5.19 20.82 13.78
N SER A 9 -5.30 19.73 13.01
CA SER A 9 -5.27 18.37 13.55
C SER A 9 -3.89 18.02 14.13
N GLN A 10 -3.86 17.28 15.25
CA GLN A 10 -2.60 16.78 15.82
C GLN A 10 -1.99 15.72 14.91
N HIS A 11 -0.68 15.79 14.72
CA HIS A 11 0.06 14.75 13.99
C HIS A 11 0.21 13.52 14.89
N PRO A 12 -0.30 12.35 14.50
CA PRO A 12 -0.20 11.15 15.31
C PRO A 12 1.22 10.55 15.26
N ASP A 13 1.60 9.83 16.32
CA ASP A 13 2.79 8.98 16.27
C ASP A 13 2.50 7.71 15.46
N ILE A 14 3.24 7.50 14.38
CA ILE A 14 3.07 6.34 13.50
C ILE A 14 3.98 5.20 13.97
N ARG A 15 3.43 3.99 14.12
CA ARG A 15 4.15 2.76 14.46
C ARG A 15 3.95 1.69 13.41
N LYS A 16 5.03 1.00 13.04
CA LYS A 16 4.99 -0.19 12.18
C LYS A 16 4.81 -1.45 13.01
N LYS A 17 3.83 -2.28 12.67
CA LYS A 17 3.64 -3.63 13.22
C LYS A 17 3.52 -4.61 12.05
N ALA A 18 4.51 -5.49 11.88
CA ALA A 18 4.63 -6.38 10.73
C ALA A 18 4.51 -5.60 9.39
N LEU A 19 3.47 -5.90 8.59
CA LEU A 19 3.18 -5.28 7.30
C LEU A 19 2.17 -4.12 7.39
N GLN A 20 1.81 -3.67 8.59
CA GLN A 20 0.79 -2.65 8.84
C GLN A 20 1.36 -1.43 9.55
N LEU A 21 0.74 -0.28 9.31
CA LEU A 21 1.04 1.00 9.97
C LEU A 21 -0.13 1.40 10.87
N TYR A 22 0.18 1.85 12.08
CA TYR A 22 -0.80 2.29 13.07
C TYR A 22 -0.48 3.71 13.52
N ALA A 23 -1.48 4.59 13.50
CA ALA A 23 -1.44 5.91 14.10
C ALA A 23 -1.87 5.84 15.57
N LYS A 24 -1.08 6.37 16.48
CA LYS A 24 -1.52 6.62 17.86
C LYS A 24 -2.38 7.85 17.91
N VAL A 25 -3.64 7.67 18.28
CA VAL A 25 -4.59 8.76 18.43
C VAL A 25 -5.03 8.80 19.89
N GLU A 26 -4.88 9.97 20.50
CA GLU A 26 -5.49 10.26 21.79
C GLU A 26 -6.95 10.65 21.57
N GLU A 27 -7.88 9.81 22.01
CA GLU A 27 -9.30 10.16 22.01
C GLU A 27 -9.68 10.69 23.39
N ALA A 28 -10.25 11.89 23.43
CA ALA A 28 -10.90 12.39 24.63
C ALA A 28 -12.22 11.63 24.81
N ARG A 29 -12.35 10.87 25.91
CA ARG A 29 -13.68 10.52 26.43
C ARG A 29 -14.28 11.78 27.08
N GLU A 30 -15.61 11.75 27.26
CA GLU A 30 -16.43 12.83 27.84
C GLU A 30 -15.74 13.64 28.94
N GLU A 31 -16.07 14.94 29.01
CA GLU A 31 -15.45 15.94 29.86
C GLU A 31 -15.14 15.42 31.28
N GLY A 32 -13.85 15.12 31.52
CA GLY A 32 -13.34 14.66 32.82
C GLY A 32 -12.70 13.26 32.84
N MET A 33 -12.82 12.46 31.78
CA MET A 33 -12.15 11.15 31.71
C MET A 33 -10.73 11.21 31.14
N LYS A 34 -9.86 10.31 31.63
CA LYS A 34 -8.49 10.12 31.10
C LYS A 34 -8.55 9.82 29.60
N LYS A 35 -7.72 10.52 28.82
CA LYS A 35 -7.55 10.27 27.39
C LYS A 35 -7.12 8.82 27.15
N GLU A 36 -7.84 8.11 26.30
CA GLU A 36 -7.50 6.75 25.91
C GLU A 36 -6.64 6.81 24.65
N VAL A 37 -5.46 6.18 24.68
CA VAL A 37 -4.58 6.09 23.51
C VAL A 37 -4.95 4.85 22.73
N LYS A 38 -5.45 5.03 21.50
CA LYS A 38 -5.79 3.92 20.60
C LYS A 38 -4.84 3.89 19.41
N ASP A 39 -4.44 2.68 19.04
CA ASP A 39 -3.70 2.43 17.81
C ASP A 39 -4.71 2.24 16.67
N LYS A 40 -4.85 3.24 15.79
CA LYS A 40 -5.73 3.20 14.62
C LYS A 40 -4.95 2.73 13.40
N LEU A 41 -5.43 1.70 12.71
CA LEU A 41 -4.81 1.22 11.47
C LEU A 41 -4.87 2.32 10.40
N ILE A 42 -3.72 2.58 9.75
CA ILE A 42 -3.64 3.42 8.56
C ILE A 42 -3.80 2.49 7.35
N THR A 43 -4.91 2.62 6.63
CA THR A 43 -5.13 1.79 5.44
C THR A 43 -4.30 2.28 4.26
N PRO A 44 -3.94 1.40 3.30
CA PRO A 44 -3.26 1.82 2.08
C PRO A 44 -4.02 2.89 1.29
N GLU A 45 -5.36 2.83 1.30
CA GLU A 45 -6.24 3.82 0.66
C GLU A 45 -6.11 5.20 1.34
N GLN A 46 -6.13 5.26 2.66
CA GLN A 46 -5.91 6.50 3.42
C GLN A 46 -4.54 7.10 3.12
N ALA A 47 -3.50 6.27 3.13
CA ALA A 47 -2.15 6.70 2.80
C ALA A 47 -2.07 7.25 1.36
N HIS A 48 -2.62 6.53 0.38
CA HIS A 48 -2.67 6.97 -1.01
C HIS A 48 -3.39 8.31 -1.17
N HIS A 49 -4.53 8.50 -0.50
CA HIS A 49 -5.27 9.75 -0.51
C HIS A 49 -4.44 10.91 0.06
N ILE A 50 -3.79 10.72 1.21
CA ILE A 50 -2.96 11.75 1.85
C ILE A 50 -1.77 12.11 0.96
N LEU A 51 -1.04 11.11 0.45
CA LEU A 51 0.16 11.33 -0.38
C LEU A 51 -0.17 12.05 -1.69
N LYS A 52 -1.33 11.77 -2.29
CA LYS A 52 -1.81 12.44 -3.50
C LYS A 52 -2.10 13.94 -3.30
N HIS A 53 -2.44 14.36 -2.07
CA HIS A 53 -2.75 15.75 -1.74
C HIS A 53 -1.51 16.60 -1.40
N ILE A 54 -0.30 16.01 -1.41
CA ILE A 54 0.93 16.77 -1.20
C ILE A 54 1.15 17.71 -2.40
N PRO A 55 1.28 19.04 -2.19
CA PRO A 55 1.52 20.00 -3.27
C PRO A 55 2.88 19.79 -3.97
N GLU A 56 2.97 20.13 -5.25
CA GLU A 56 4.21 19.95 -6.04
C GLU A 56 5.42 20.70 -5.42
N ASP A 57 5.21 21.90 -4.89
CA ASP A 57 6.26 22.68 -4.23
C ASP A 57 6.84 21.96 -3.00
N ASP A 58 6.02 21.17 -2.29
CA ASP A 58 6.45 20.40 -1.13
C ASP A 58 7.14 19.09 -1.55
N LEU A 59 6.76 18.50 -2.69
CA LEU A 59 7.48 17.35 -3.26
C LEU A 59 8.95 17.67 -3.48
N TRP A 60 9.25 18.82 -4.07
CA TRP A 60 10.64 19.25 -4.30
C TRP A 60 11.41 19.44 -2.98
N LYS A 61 10.78 20.06 -1.96
CA LYS A 61 11.39 20.25 -0.64
C LYS A 61 11.66 18.92 0.08
N MET A 62 10.87 17.90 -0.21
CA MET A 62 11.04 16.53 0.30
C MET A 62 12.09 15.72 -0.49
N GLY A 63 12.65 16.27 -1.58
CA GLY A 63 13.58 15.56 -2.46
C GLY A 63 12.91 14.58 -3.42
N LEU A 64 11.61 14.75 -3.66
CA LEU A 64 10.82 13.95 -4.60
C LEU A 64 10.66 14.68 -5.94
N ASN A 65 10.44 13.89 -6.99
CA ASN A 65 10.26 14.41 -8.35
C ASN A 65 8.83 14.13 -8.83
N LYS A 66 8.15 15.15 -9.34
CA LYS A 66 6.75 15.05 -9.77
C LYS A 66 6.52 14.19 -11.02
N ASP A 67 7.53 14.03 -11.87
CA ASP A 67 7.44 13.32 -13.14
C ASP A 67 7.89 11.86 -13.02
N TYR A 68 8.77 11.56 -12.06
CA TYR A 68 9.42 10.24 -11.93
C TYR A 68 9.20 9.53 -10.59
N ALA A 69 8.85 10.26 -9.53
CA ALA A 69 8.86 9.74 -8.16
C ALA A 69 7.77 10.36 -7.29
N ARG A 70 6.52 10.37 -7.77
CA ARG A 70 5.39 10.82 -6.97
C ARG A 70 5.13 9.88 -5.78
N PRO A 71 4.88 10.42 -4.58
CA PRO A 71 4.80 9.60 -3.37
C PRO A 71 3.60 8.66 -3.37
N GLU A 72 2.48 9.03 -4.00
CA GLU A 72 1.32 8.13 -4.07
C GLU A 72 1.60 6.85 -4.87
N TRP A 73 2.62 6.83 -5.73
CA TRP A 73 3.03 5.64 -6.49
C TRP A 73 3.70 4.57 -5.62
N LEU A 74 4.06 4.89 -4.37
CA LEU A 74 4.52 3.90 -3.39
C LEU A 74 3.40 2.93 -2.98
N ILE A 75 2.14 3.30 -3.20
CA ILE A 75 0.98 2.44 -2.96
C ILE A 75 0.60 1.74 -4.27
N VAL A 76 0.74 0.41 -4.30
CA VAL A 76 0.44 -0.41 -5.48
C VAL A 76 -1.07 -0.51 -5.69
N THR A 77 -1.57 0.16 -6.73
CA THR A 77 -2.97 0.06 -7.20
C THR A 77 -3.11 -0.80 -8.44
N VAL A 78 -2.07 -0.83 -9.27
CA VAL A 78 -1.95 -1.69 -10.46
C VAL A 78 -0.63 -2.44 -10.35
N LEU A 79 -0.71 -3.77 -10.26
CA LEU A 79 0.48 -4.62 -10.22
C LEU A 79 0.85 -5.04 -11.65
N PRO A 80 2.02 -4.65 -12.17
CA PRO A 80 2.44 -5.07 -13.51
C PRO A 80 2.74 -6.57 -13.54
N VAL A 81 2.26 -7.25 -14.58
CA VAL A 81 2.55 -8.66 -14.81
C VAL A 81 3.72 -8.77 -15.80
N PRO A 82 4.87 -9.36 -15.40
CA PRO A 82 6.01 -9.48 -16.29
C PRO A 82 5.76 -10.46 -17.45
N PRO A 83 6.40 -10.25 -18.62
CA PRO A 83 6.24 -11.11 -19.78
C PRO A 83 6.95 -12.48 -19.58
N PRO A 84 6.60 -13.52 -20.37
CA PRO A 84 7.15 -14.87 -20.22
C PRO A 84 8.69 -14.98 -20.15
N PRO A 85 9.49 -14.17 -20.85
CA PRO A 85 10.96 -14.23 -20.70
C PRO A 85 11.47 -13.93 -19.30
N VAL A 86 10.70 -13.19 -18.49
CA VAL A 86 11.01 -12.86 -17.08
C VAL A 86 10.41 -13.89 -16.11
N ARG A 87 9.52 -14.75 -16.59
CA ARG A 87 8.88 -15.84 -15.83
C ARG A 87 8.87 -17.15 -16.65
N PRO A 88 10.06 -17.69 -16.99
CA PRO A 88 10.20 -18.79 -17.95
C PRO A 88 9.66 -20.11 -17.39
N SER A 89 8.95 -20.89 -18.20
CA SER A 89 8.55 -22.25 -17.83
C SER A 89 9.58 -23.28 -18.29
N ILE A 90 9.74 -24.35 -17.51
CA ILE A 90 10.59 -25.49 -17.82
C ILE A 90 9.72 -26.68 -18.25
N SER A 91 10.11 -27.37 -19.32
CA SER A 91 9.59 -28.70 -19.67
C SER A 91 10.63 -29.73 -19.28
N VAL A 92 10.26 -30.71 -18.46
CA VAL A 92 11.20 -31.67 -17.86
C VAL A 92 11.84 -32.59 -18.93
N ASP A 93 11.12 -32.86 -20.03
CA ASP A 93 11.57 -33.80 -21.07
C ASP A 93 11.93 -33.14 -22.41
N GLY A 94 11.94 -31.80 -22.51
CA GLY A 94 12.20 -31.08 -23.77
C GLY A 94 11.18 -31.30 -24.90
N THR A 95 10.24 -32.25 -24.73
CA THR A 95 9.12 -32.50 -25.63
C THR A 95 7.91 -31.66 -25.23
N SER A 96 7.12 -31.23 -26.21
CA SER A 96 5.88 -30.47 -25.99
C SER A 96 4.76 -31.28 -25.33
N GLN A 97 4.99 -32.55 -24.99
CA GLN A 97 4.04 -33.48 -24.37
C GLN A 97 4.37 -33.82 -22.90
N GLY A 98 5.51 -33.38 -22.37
CA GLY A 98 5.91 -33.61 -20.97
C GLY A 98 5.24 -32.66 -19.97
N MET A 99 5.30 -33.00 -18.67
CA MET A 99 4.85 -32.11 -17.59
C MET A 99 5.62 -30.79 -17.64
N ARG A 100 4.89 -29.67 -17.71
CA ARG A 100 5.44 -28.32 -17.63
C ARG A 100 5.45 -27.86 -16.17
N SER A 101 6.59 -27.36 -15.71
CA SER A 101 6.68 -26.63 -14.46
C SER A 101 6.82 -25.15 -14.80
N GLU A 102 5.93 -24.33 -14.25
CA GLU A 102 5.97 -22.89 -14.42
C GLU A 102 7.00 -22.26 -13.47
N ASP A 103 7.37 -21.01 -13.75
CA ASP A 103 8.23 -20.22 -12.86
C ASP A 103 7.54 -19.91 -11.51
N ASP A 104 8.32 -19.76 -10.43
CA ASP A 104 7.82 -19.40 -9.10
C ASP A 104 7.06 -18.06 -9.11
N LEU A 105 7.46 -17.09 -9.93
CA LEU A 105 6.73 -15.83 -10.11
C LEU A 105 5.33 -16.09 -10.67
N THR A 106 5.19 -17.02 -11.62
CA THR A 106 3.88 -17.39 -12.17
C THR A 106 2.98 -18.00 -11.10
N TYR A 107 3.52 -18.88 -10.25
CA TYR A 107 2.77 -19.46 -9.13
C TYR A 107 2.32 -18.38 -8.13
N LYS A 108 3.19 -17.44 -7.76
CA LYS A 108 2.84 -16.36 -6.82
C LYS A 108 1.89 -15.33 -7.39
N LEU A 109 1.97 -15.02 -8.68
CA LEU A 109 0.96 -14.21 -9.35
C LEU A 109 -0.40 -14.91 -9.34
N GLY A 110 -0.44 -16.23 -9.50
CA GLY A 110 -1.66 -17.03 -9.34
C GLY A 110 -2.27 -16.91 -7.93
N ASP A 111 -1.45 -17.00 -6.88
CA ASP A 111 -1.89 -16.79 -5.50
C ASP A 111 -2.49 -15.39 -5.29
N ILE A 112 -1.83 -14.34 -5.79
CA ILE A 112 -2.28 -12.94 -5.67
C ILE A 112 -3.64 -12.75 -6.37
N ILE A 113 -3.79 -13.27 -7.59
CA ILE A 113 -5.03 -13.13 -8.37
C ILE A 113 -6.19 -13.81 -7.65
N ARG A 114 -5.98 -15.02 -7.09
CA ARG A 114 -7.01 -15.74 -6.33
C ARG A 114 -7.45 -14.96 -5.08
N ALA A 115 -6.48 -14.48 -4.29
CA ALA A 115 -6.78 -13.68 -3.11
C ALA A 115 -7.56 -12.40 -3.47
N ASN A 116 -7.16 -11.70 -4.53
CA ASN A 116 -7.85 -10.50 -5.01
C ASN A 116 -9.28 -10.82 -5.49
N GLY A 117 -9.48 -11.95 -6.18
CA GLY A 117 -10.80 -12.41 -6.61
C GLY A 117 -11.74 -12.66 -5.42
N ASN A 118 -11.25 -13.35 -4.39
CA ASN A 118 -12.01 -13.64 -3.17
C ASN A 118 -12.43 -12.36 -2.45
N VAL A 119 -11.53 -11.39 -2.32
CA VAL A 119 -11.82 -10.09 -1.70
C VAL A 119 -12.88 -9.34 -2.52
N LYS A 120 -12.74 -9.29 -3.85
CA LYS A 120 -13.73 -8.63 -4.73
C LYS A 120 -15.11 -9.26 -4.62
N GLN A 121 -15.20 -10.59 -4.53
CA GLN A 121 -16.48 -11.28 -4.34
C GLN A 121 -17.10 -10.92 -2.99
N ALA A 122 -16.33 -10.97 -1.91
CA ALA A 122 -16.82 -10.63 -0.56
C ALA A 122 -17.27 -9.16 -0.41
N HIS A 123 -16.81 -8.26 -1.27
CA HIS A 123 -17.29 -6.87 -1.32
C HIS A 123 -18.56 -6.67 -2.15
N ALA A 124 -18.88 -7.62 -3.03
CA ALA A 124 -20.05 -7.56 -3.91
C ALA A 124 -21.29 -8.23 -3.28
N GLU A 125 -21.08 -9.12 -2.31
CA GLU A 125 -22.09 -9.71 -1.43
C GLU A 125 -22.45 -8.76 -0.28
#